data_AF-A0A225DQ32-F1
#
_entry.id   AF-A0A225DQ32-F1
#
_cell.length_a   1.000
_cell.length_b   1.000
_cell.length_c   1.000
_cell.angle_alpha   90.00
_cell.angle_beta   90.00
_cell.angle_gamma   90.00
#
_symmetry.space_group_name_H-M   'P 1'
#
loop_
_entity.id
_entity.type
_entity.pdbx_description
1 polymer ?
#
loop_
_entity_poly.entity_id
_entity_poly.type
_entity_poly.pdbx_seq_one_letter_code
_entity_poly.pdbx_strand_id
1 'polypeptide(L)'
;MLPPRIEDTTLPGMLRRRVWHSPDVVSHALVVLTFTRLYLTPPTGTPKPETVAAVESAPDLDDLLGPLAVVVNLPAIRRVSLNLLNNTLSVEYEAPGGPSSTKASVVFATAEAADAAFTKLWRRLGDRFVLDQSRPDFWAAARTPLAVMAGILAATVAVVIGASCADDVVGTGAGSVTGSAKSSLLPAAVEVIFSWIDWRVAGGIGGAALAVAQVWLYRRLTRPPVRLELFPR
;
A
#
# COMPACT_ATOMS: atom_id res chain seq x y z
N MET A 1 -40.04 -4.49 -33.16
CA MET A 1 -39.66 -4.28 -31.75
C MET A 1 -38.67 -3.13 -31.71
N LEU A 2 -39.11 -1.96 -31.25
CA LEU A 2 -38.21 -0.84 -30.99
C LEU A 2 -37.51 -1.07 -29.63
N PRO A 3 -36.21 -0.80 -29.50
CA PRO A 3 -35.55 -0.86 -28.21
C PRO A 3 -36.19 0.15 -27.25
N PRO A 4 -36.23 -0.14 -25.93
CA PRO A 4 -36.76 0.79 -24.96
C PRO A 4 -35.97 2.10 -25.00
N ARG A 5 -36.68 3.22 -25.17
CA ARG A 5 -36.15 4.56 -24.89
C ARG A 5 -35.78 4.58 -23.41
N ILE A 6 -34.48 4.64 -23.13
CA ILE A 6 -33.98 5.00 -21.82
C ILE A 6 -34.31 6.48 -21.68
N GLU A 7 -35.38 6.80 -20.95
CA GLU A 7 -35.65 8.17 -20.55
C GLU A 7 -34.57 8.59 -19.56
N ASP A 8 -33.63 9.41 -20.06
CA ASP A 8 -32.58 10.06 -19.30
C ASP A 8 -33.20 10.95 -18.21
N THR A 9 -33.54 10.33 -17.08
CA THR A 9 -33.82 11.01 -15.80
C THR A 9 -32.52 11.40 -15.10
N THR A 10 -31.46 11.66 -15.85
CA THR A 10 -30.22 12.20 -15.30
C THR A 10 -30.38 13.70 -15.12
N LEU A 11 -30.38 14.13 -13.86
CA LEU A 11 -30.34 15.54 -13.45
C LEU A 11 -29.39 16.34 -14.35
N PRO A 12 -29.71 17.59 -14.77
CA PRO A 12 -28.90 18.38 -15.70
C PRO A 12 -27.42 18.57 -15.31
N GLY A 13 -27.09 18.40 -14.02
CA GLY A 13 -25.71 18.41 -13.51
C GLY A 13 -24.93 17.09 -13.67
N MET A 14 -25.58 15.97 -14.01
CA MET A 14 -24.96 14.66 -14.22
C MET A 14 -24.34 14.49 -15.60
N LEU A 15 -24.72 15.32 -16.58
CA LEU A 15 -24.18 15.30 -17.94
C LEU A 15 -22.88 16.10 -18.08
N ARG A 16 -22.53 16.92 -17.06
CA ARG A 16 -21.31 17.72 -17.11
C ARG A 16 -20.08 16.81 -17.02
N ARG A 17 -19.34 16.77 -18.13
CA ARG A 17 -18.03 16.13 -18.26
C ARG A 17 -17.08 16.74 -17.23
N ARG A 18 -16.15 15.93 -16.73
CA ARG A 18 -15.12 16.39 -15.78
C ARG A 18 -13.79 16.41 -16.49
N VAL A 19 -13.14 17.55 -16.41
CA VAL A 19 -11.87 17.82 -17.08
C VAL A 19 -10.86 18.15 -16.00
N TRP A 20 -9.72 17.47 -16.03
CA TRP A 20 -8.53 17.81 -15.26
C TRP A 20 -7.41 18.10 -16.26
N HIS A 21 -6.64 19.15 -16.02
CA HIS A 21 -5.54 19.57 -16.89
C HIS A 21 -4.37 20.08 -16.06
N SER A 22 -3.23 20.32 -16.70
CA SER A 22 -2.10 21.00 -16.06
C SER A 22 -2.53 22.35 -15.47
N PRO A 23 -2.14 22.71 -14.23
CA PRO A 23 -1.10 22.06 -13.42
C PRO A 23 -1.58 20.90 -12.53
N ASP A 24 -2.88 20.61 -12.45
CA ASP A 24 -3.41 19.58 -11.53
C ASP A 24 -3.00 18.16 -11.94
N VAL A 25 -2.73 17.95 -13.23
CA VAL A 25 -2.23 16.68 -13.80
C VAL A 25 -0.81 16.89 -14.32
N VAL A 26 0.11 16.03 -13.90
CA VAL A 26 1.54 16.11 -14.27
C VAL A 26 1.87 15.15 -15.41
N SER A 27 1.28 13.95 -15.37
CA SER A 27 1.57 12.87 -16.33
C SER A 27 0.95 13.05 -17.73
N HIS A 28 -0.14 13.81 -17.82
CA HIS A 28 -0.96 13.97 -19.02
C HIS A 28 -1.28 15.46 -19.19
N ALA A 29 -1.41 15.92 -20.43
CA ALA A 29 -1.83 17.30 -20.68
C ALA A 29 -3.27 17.55 -20.24
N LEU A 30 -4.14 16.55 -20.48
CA LEU A 30 -5.57 16.60 -20.25
C LEU A 30 -6.12 15.22 -19.91
N VAL A 31 -7.02 15.17 -18.94
CA VAL A 31 -7.77 13.98 -18.53
C VAL A 31 -9.24 14.34 -18.55
N VAL A 32 -10.03 13.63 -19.37
CA VAL A 32 -11.46 13.92 -19.54
C VAL A 32 -12.26 12.69 -19.17
N LEU A 33 -13.11 12.82 -18.16
CA LEU A 33 -14.06 11.79 -17.77
C LEU A 33 -15.45 12.16 -18.30
N THR A 34 -15.92 11.32 -19.22
CA THR A 34 -17.30 11.33 -19.70
C THR A 34 -18.13 10.29 -18.95
N PHE A 35 -19.38 10.07 -19.38
CA PHE A 35 -20.25 9.06 -18.78
C PHE A 35 -19.80 7.62 -19.11
N THR A 36 -19.21 7.40 -20.28
CA THR A 36 -18.90 6.06 -20.79
C THR A 36 -17.41 5.83 -21.03
N ARG A 37 -16.62 6.91 -21.15
CA ARG A 37 -15.21 6.87 -21.54
C ARG A 37 -14.35 7.81 -20.69
N LEU A 38 -13.12 7.38 -20.46
CA LEU A 38 -12.03 8.18 -19.91
C LEU A 38 -11.03 8.45 -21.03
N TYR A 39 -10.76 9.71 -21.33
CA TYR A 39 -9.78 10.14 -22.32
C TYR A 39 -8.53 10.63 -21.61
N LEU A 40 -7.38 10.14 -22.07
CA LEU A 40 -6.07 10.51 -21.56
C LEU A 40 -5.23 11.05 -22.70
N THR A 41 -4.91 12.34 -22.66
CA THR A 41 -4.12 13.01 -23.70
C THR A 41 -2.65 13.03 -23.29
N PRO A 42 -1.71 12.65 -24.18
CA PRO A 42 -0.29 12.62 -23.84
C PRO A 42 0.23 13.97 -23.36
N PRO A 43 1.36 14.02 -22.62
CA PRO A 43 1.93 15.25 -22.11
C PRO A 43 2.58 16.07 -23.24
N THR A 44 1.78 16.78 -24.02
CA THR A 44 2.24 17.65 -25.12
C THR A 44 2.40 19.11 -24.70
N GLY A 45 2.44 19.39 -23.40
CA GLY A 45 2.52 20.73 -22.81
C GLY A 45 1.20 21.19 -22.17
N THR A 46 1.14 22.46 -21.76
CA THR A 46 -0.06 23.05 -21.15
C THR A 46 -1.14 23.25 -22.22
N PRO A 47 -2.35 22.69 -22.04
CA PRO A 47 -3.42 22.87 -23.01
C PRO A 47 -3.85 24.35 -23.03
N LYS A 48 -4.13 24.86 -24.24
CA LYS A 48 -4.67 26.23 -24.39
C LYS A 48 -6.06 26.30 -23.74
N PRO A 49 -6.45 27.46 -23.17
CA PRO A 49 -7.76 27.60 -22.52
C PRO A 49 -8.92 27.36 -23.51
N GLU A 50 -8.73 27.72 -24.79
CA GLU A 50 -9.68 27.45 -25.86
C GLU A 50 -9.91 25.94 -26.06
N THR A 51 -8.85 25.13 -25.96
CA THR A 51 -8.94 23.66 -26.05
C THR A 51 -9.70 23.09 -24.87
N VAL A 52 -9.48 23.61 -23.66
CA VAL A 52 -10.22 23.18 -22.45
C VAL A 52 -11.71 23.53 -22.60
N ALA A 53 -12.03 24.75 -23.03
CA ALA A 53 -13.41 25.17 -23.27
C ALA A 53 -14.09 24.37 -24.39
N ALA A 54 -13.36 24.04 -25.46
CA ALA A 54 -13.84 23.16 -26.52
C ALA A 54 -14.13 21.75 -25.99
N VAL A 55 -13.26 21.17 -25.16
CA VAL A 55 -13.48 19.84 -24.56
C VAL A 55 -14.72 19.79 -23.68
N GLU A 56 -15.00 20.86 -22.94
CA GLU A 56 -16.19 20.95 -22.09
C GLU A 56 -17.50 21.00 -22.89
N SER A 57 -17.48 21.58 -24.10
CA SER A 57 -18.67 21.88 -24.89
C SER A 57 -18.84 21.03 -26.15
N ALA A 58 -17.78 20.37 -26.64
CA ALA A 58 -17.78 19.66 -27.91
C ALA A 58 -18.75 18.47 -27.89
N PRO A 59 -19.56 18.24 -28.94
CA PRO A 59 -20.42 17.06 -29.00
C PRO A 59 -19.59 15.78 -29.09
N ASP A 60 -18.54 15.78 -29.92
CA ASP A 60 -17.65 14.64 -30.15
C ASP A 60 -16.22 14.92 -29.65
N LEU A 61 -15.74 14.08 -28.75
CA LEU A 61 -14.39 14.15 -28.18
C LEU A 61 -13.39 13.32 -28.98
N ASP A 62 -13.85 12.29 -29.69
CA ASP A 62 -12.96 11.42 -30.47
C ASP A 62 -12.35 12.23 -31.63
N ASP A 63 -13.16 13.05 -32.29
CA ASP A 63 -12.72 13.95 -33.36
C ASP A 63 -11.85 15.10 -32.83
N LEU A 64 -12.22 15.68 -31.68
CA LEU A 64 -11.49 16.82 -31.09
C LEU A 64 -10.10 16.45 -30.56
N LEU A 65 -10.00 15.33 -29.82
CA LEU A 65 -8.73 14.91 -29.21
C LEU A 65 -7.86 14.10 -30.17
N GLY A 66 -8.48 13.55 -31.23
CA GLY A 66 -7.81 12.80 -32.27
C GLY A 66 -7.25 11.45 -31.80
N PRO A 67 -6.46 10.79 -32.66
CA PRO A 67 -5.99 9.41 -32.45
C PRO A 67 -4.89 9.27 -31.39
N LEU A 68 -4.33 10.38 -30.91
CA LEU A 68 -3.26 10.37 -29.91
C LEU A 68 -3.80 10.22 -28.48
N ALA A 69 -5.09 10.46 -28.26
CA ALA A 69 -5.70 10.26 -26.97
C ALA A 69 -5.93 8.77 -26.72
N VAL A 70 -5.49 8.30 -25.54
CA VAL A 70 -5.83 6.96 -25.07
C VAL A 70 -7.27 7.00 -24.57
N VAL A 71 -8.13 6.25 -25.25
CA VAL A 71 -9.55 6.15 -24.91
C VAL A 71 -9.79 4.87 -24.13
N VAL A 72 -10.21 5.00 -22.88
CA VAL A 72 -10.56 3.89 -22.00
C VAL A 72 -12.06 3.82 -21.83
N ASN A 73 -12.68 2.75 -22.30
CA ASN A 73 -14.10 2.50 -22.07
C ASN A 73 -14.32 2.13 -20.59
N LEU A 74 -15.19 2.87 -19.88
CA LEU A 74 -15.48 2.60 -18.47
C LEU A 74 -16.02 1.18 -18.21
N PRO A 75 -16.85 0.57 -19.08
CA PRO A 75 -17.26 -0.82 -18.93
C PRO A 75 -16.12 -1.85 -19.05
N ALA A 76 -15.01 -1.49 -19.70
CA ALA A 76 -13.85 -2.36 -19.89
C ALA A 76 -12.83 -2.23 -18.75
N ILE A 77 -13.08 -1.35 -17.77
CA ILE A 77 -12.23 -1.20 -16.59
C ILE A 77 -12.39 -2.45 -15.72
N ARG A 78 -11.27 -3.03 -15.30
CA ARG A 78 -11.21 -4.17 -14.37
C ARG A 78 -10.80 -3.77 -12.97
N ARG A 79 -9.92 -2.77 -12.85
CA ARG A 79 -9.44 -2.33 -11.54
C ARG A 79 -9.08 -0.86 -11.62
N VAL A 80 -9.46 -0.12 -10.60
CA VAL A 80 -8.97 1.24 -10.39
C VAL A 80 -8.26 1.27 -9.07
N SER A 81 -7.11 1.92 -8.99
CA SER A 81 -6.45 2.11 -7.72
C SER A 81 -5.87 3.50 -7.61
N LEU A 82 -6.15 4.18 -6.50
CA LEU A 82 -5.52 5.44 -6.14
C LEU A 82 -4.41 5.18 -5.12
N ASN A 83 -3.17 5.49 -5.48
CA ASN A 83 -2.04 5.51 -4.55
C ASN A 83 -1.95 6.91 -3.92
N LEU A 84 -2.19 6.98 -2.61
CA LEU A 84 -2.26 8.22 -1.83
C LEU A 84 -0.88 8.83 -1.54
N LEU A 85 0.21 8.05 -1.66
CA LEU A 85 1.57 8.58 -1.44
C LEU A 85 2.09 9.35 -2.64
N ASN A 86 1.75 8.90 -3.86
CA ASN A 86 2.26 9.45 -5.10
C ASN A 86 1.18 10.19 -5.91
N ASN A 87 0.01 10.42 -5.33
CA ASN A 87 -1.16 11.01 -6.01
C ASN A 87 -1.42 10.37 -7.39
N THR A 88 -1.26 9.04 -7.48
CA THR A 88 -1.27 8.31 -8.75
C THR A 88 -2.51 7.44 -8.86
N LEU A 89 -3.35 7.74 -9.84
CA LEU A 89 -4.50 6.94 -10.22
C LEU A 89 -4.08 5.93 -11.29
N SER A 90 -4.10 4.64 -10.98
CA SER A 90 -3.93 3.57 -11.96
C SER A 90 -5.27 3.00 -12.38
N VAL A 91 -5.49 2.88 -13.69
CA VAL A 91 -6.67 2.27 -14.28
C VAL A 91 -6.22 1.07 -15.12
N GLU A 92 -6.68 -0.11 -14.74
CA GLU A 92 -6.48 -1.34 -15.47
C GLU A 92 -7.74 -1.63 -16.28
N TYR A 93 -7.57 -1.81 -17.59
CA TYR A 93 -8.67 -1.99 -18.54
C TYR A 93 -8.34 -3.04 -19.60
N GLU A 94 -9.36 -3.63 -20.19
CA GLU A 94 -9.21 -4.53 -21.33
C GLU A 94 -9.02 -3.73 -22.62
N ALA A 95 -7.94 -4.01 -23.35
CA ALA A 95 -7.72 -3.40 -24.65
C ALA A 95 -8.66 -4.01 -25.71
N PRO A 96 -9.13 -3.22 -26.69
CA PRO A 96 -9.88 -3.74 -27.82
C PRO A 96 -8.97 -4.63 -28.67
N GLY A 97 -9.13 -5.96 -28.58
CA GLY A 97 -8.38 -6.91 -29.41
C GLY A 97 -7.67 -8.05 -28.67
N GLY A 98 -7.78 -8.16 -27.34
CA GLY A 98 -7.25 -9.33 -26.64
C GLY A 98 -7.50 -9.34 -25.13
N PRO A 99 -7.27 -10.49 -24.47
CA PRO A 99 -7.48 -10.66 -23.03
C PRO A 99 -6.39 -9.99 -22.16
N SER A 100 -5.36 -9.37 -22.77
CA SER A 100 -4.30 -8.70 -22.04
C SER A 100 -4.85 -7.44 -21.36
N SER A 101 -4.72 -7.38 -20.03
CA SER A 101 -5.04 -6.16 -19.30
C SER A 101 -3.96 -5.11 -19.55
N THR A 102 -4.40 -3.92 -19.96
CA THR A 102 -3.55 -2.76 -20.14
C THR A 102 -3.72 -1.83 -18.94
N LYS A 103 -2.63 -1.20 -18.51
CA LYS A 103 -2.62 -0.30 -17.37
C LYS A 103 -2.29 1.11 -17.82
N ALA A 104 -3.17 2.06 -17.53
CA ALA A 104 -2.91 3.49 -17.60
C ALA A 104 -2.65 4.06 -16.20
N SER A 105 -1.70 4.98 -16.07
CA SER A 105 -1.38 5.64 -14.81
C SER A 105 -1.38 7.15 -14.96
N VAL A 106 -2.20 7.83 -14.17
CA VAL A 106 -2.32 9.27 -14.13
C VAL A 106 -1.77 9.79 -12.82
N VAL A 107 -0.70 10.58 -12.88
CA VAL A 107 -0.10 11.30 -11.74
C VAL A 107 -0.66 12.70 -11.66
N PHE A 108 -1.20 13.04 -10.50
CA PHE A 108 -1.73 14.37 -10.16
C PHE A 108 -0.73 15.16 -9.30
N ALA A 109 -0.77 16.48 -9.39
CA ALA A 109 0.08 17.36 -8.60
C ALA A 109 -0.31 17.37 -7.12
N THR A 110 -1.62 17.30 -6.83
CA THR A 110 -2.16 17.37 -5.46
C THR A 110 -2.97 16.12 -5.10
N ALA A 111 -3.03 15.81 -3.81
CA ALA A 111 -3.85 14.72 -3.28
C ALA A 111 -5.34 15.00 -3.48
N GLU A 112 -5.76 16.26 -3.35
CA GLU A 112 -7.14 16.71 -3.54
C GLU A 112 -7.62 16.48 -4.98
N ALA A 113 -6.79 16.81 -5.98
CA ALA A 113 -7.12 16.57 -7.38
C ALA A 113 -7.24 15.06 -7.68
N ALA A 114 -6.32 14.26 -7.12
CA ALA A 114 -6.33 12.81 -7.28
C ALA A 114 -7.57 12.16 -6.64
N ASP A 115 -7.95 12.60 -5.43
CA ASP A 115 -9.14 12.12 -4.73
C ASP A 115 -10.44 12.56 -5.41
N ALA A 116 -10.50 13.82 -5.87
CA ALA A 116 -11.63 14.31 -6.66
C ALA A 116 -11.81 13.49 -7.96
N ALA A 117 -10.72 13.19 -8.66
CA ALA A 117 -10.74 12.36 -9.87
C ALA A 117 -11.19 10.92 -9.56
N PHE A 118 -10.63 10.31 -8.53
CA PHE A 118 -11.00 8.96 -8.09
C PHE A 118 -12.47 8.88 -7.67
N THR A 119 -12.95 9.81 -6.84
CA THR A 119 -14.35 9.87 -6.39
C THR A 119 -15.31 10.06 -7.56
N LYS A 120 -14.96 10.89 -8.55
CA LYS A 120 -15.79 11.05 -9.76
C LYS A 120 -15.80 9.79 -10.60
N LEU A 121 -14.65 9.14 -10.80
CA LEU A 121 -14.56 7.89 -11.52
C LEU A 121 -15.36 6.79 -10.83
N TRP A 122 -15.22 6.64 -9.51
CA TRP A 122 -15.99 5.68 -8.71
C TRP A 122 -17.49 5.88 -8.85
N ARG A 123 -17.98 7.12 -8.73
CA ARG A 123 -19.40 7.44 -8.94
C ARG A 123 -19.91 7.10 -10.33
N ARG A 124 -19.05 7.12 -11.37
CA ARG A 124 -19.42 6.73 -12.75
C ARG A 124 -19.39 5.23 -12.96
N LEU A 125 -18.47 4.54 -12.30
CA LEU A 125 -18.40 3.07 -12.35
C LEU A 125 -19.62 2.43 -11.66
N GLY A 126 -20.16 3.10 -10.64
CA GLY A 126 -21.41 2.74 -9.98
C GLY A 126 -21.30 1.45 -9.17
N ASP A 127 -22.42 0.76 -9.02
CA ASP A 127 -22.56 -0.42 -8.14
C ASP A 127 -21.82 -1.67 -8.62
N ARG A 128 -21.24 -1.63 -9.82
CA ARG A 128 -20.42 -2.71 -10.37
C ARG A 128 -19.10 -2.86 -9.61
N PHE A 129 -18.68 -1.84 -8.86
CA PHE A 129 -17.41 -1.83 -8.16
C PHE A 129 -17.60 -1.67 -6.66
N VAL A 130 -16.81 -2.43 -5.90
CA VAL A 130 -16.67 -2.26 -4.46
C VAL A 130 -15.43 -1.44 -4.18
N LEU A 131 -15.58 -0.44 -3.32
CA LEU A 131 -14.45 0.26 -2.74
C LEU A 131 -13.84 -0.61 -1.65
N ASP A 132 -12.66 -1.14 -1.93
CA ASP A 132 -11.82 -1.80 -0.94
C ASP A 132 -10.69 -0.86 -0.52
N GLN A 133 -10.55 -0.71 0.79
CA GLN A 133 -9.37 -0.07 1.33
C GLN A 133 -8.30 -1.15 1.39
N SER A 134 -7.44 -1.21 0.37
CA SER A 134 -6.29 -2.11 0.36
C SER A 134 -5.38 -1.77 1.54
N ARG A 135 -5.66 -2.39 2.68
CA ARG A 135 -4.77 -2.41 3.83
C ARG A 135 -3.60 -3.30 3.43
N PRO A 136 -2.35 -2.90 3.75
CA PRO A 136 -1.24 -3.83 3.62
C PRO A 136 -1.61 -5.10 4.37
N ASP A 137 -1.37 -6.27 3.75
CA ASP A 137 -1.64 -7.56 4.36
C ASP A 137 -1.11 -7.56 5.80
N PHE A 138 -2.05 -7.64 6.75
CA PHE A 138 -1.78 -7.49 8.18
C PHE A 138 -0.68 -8.46 8.61
N TRP A 139 -0.71 -9.67 8.04
CA TRP A 139 0.28 -10.70 8.32
C TRP A 139 1.64 -10.35 7.75
N ALA A 140 1.70 -9.87 6.51
CA ALA A 140 2.95 -9.42 5.91
C ALA A 140 3.57 -8.24 6.68
N ALA A 141 2.75 -7.32 7.17
CA ALA A 141 3.21 -6.19 8.00
C ALA A 141 3.68 -6.63 9.40
N ALA A 142 3.01 -7.61 10.01
CA ALA A 142 3.32 -8.10 11.36
C ALA A 142 4.50 -9.09 11.41
N ARG A 143 4.83 -9.77 10.30
CA ARG A 143 5.81 -10.86 10.28
C ARG A 143 7.19 -10.45 10.80
N THR A 144 7.72 -9.31 10.34
CA THR A 144 9.05 -8.82 10.78
C THR A 144 9.07 -8.47 12.28
N PRO A 145 8.14 -7.65 12.81
CA PRO A 145 8.07 -7.37 14.25
C PRO A 145 7.85 -8.61 15.12
N LEU A 146 6.99 -9.54 14.69
CA LEU A 146 6.79 -10.79 15.40
C LEU A 146 8.08 -11.63 15.46
N ALA A 147 8.81 -11.74 14.35
CA ALA A 147 10.09 -12.45 14.31
C ALA A 147 11.13 -11.81 15.24
N VAL A 148 11.19 -10.47 15.30
CA VAL A 148 12.08 -9.75 16.23
C VAL A 148 11.71 -10.01 17.68
N MET A 149 10.42 -9.96 18.03
CA MET A 149 9.96 -10.27 19.40
C MET A 149 10.27 -11.72 19.79
N ALA A 150 10.03 -12.66 18.88
CA ALA A 150 10.38 -14.07 19.10
C ALA A 150 11.89 -14.25 19.30
N GLY A 151 12.71 -13.54 18.52
CA GLY A 151 14.18 -13.54 18.65
C GLY A 151 14.65 -12.96 19.99
N ILE A 152 14.09 -11.83 20.43
CA ILE A 152 14.40 -11.24 21.74
C ILE A 152 14.04 -12.20 22.87
N LEU A 153 12.86 -12.84 22.78
CA LEU A 153 12.40 -13.78 23.79
C LEU A 153 13.31 -15.03 23.83
N ALA A 154 13.63 -15.62 22.68
CA ALA A 154 14.55 -16.75 22.58
C ALA A 154 15.95 -16.41 23.11
N ALA A 155 16.48 -15.24 22.77
CA ALA A 155 17.78 -14.77 23.27
C ALA A 155 17.76 -14.56 24.79
N THR A 156 16.68 -13.99 25.34
CA THR A 156 16.53 -13.78 26.78
C THR A 156 16.46 -15.12 27.52
N VAL A 157 15.68 -16.09 27.00
CA VAL A 157 15.61 -17.44 27.58
C VAL A 157 16.97 -18.15 27.52
N ALA A 158 17.69 -18.06 26.40
CA ALA A 158 19.01 -18.66 26.26
C ALA A 158 20.02 -18.07 27.27
N VAL A 159 19.97 -16.75 27.49
CA VAL A 159 20.82 -16.07 28.50
C VAL A 159 20.48 -16.55 29.91
N VAL A 160 19.19 -16.64 30.25
CA VAL A 160 18.76 -17.09 31.58
C VAL A 160 19.15 -18.55 31.83
N ILE A 161 18.89 -19.45 30.88
CA ILE A 161 19.28 -20.87 31.00
C ILE A 161 20.80 -21.00 31.10
N GLY A 162 21.54 -20.27 30.26
CA GLY A 162 23.01 -20.27 30.29
C GLY A 162 23.59 -19.82 31.63
N ALA A 163 23.01 -18.77 32.22
CA ALA A 163 23.40 -18.30 33.56
C ALA A 163 23.07 -19.33 34.65
N SER A 164 21.87 -19.95 34.62
CA SER A 164 21.49 -20.97 35.60
C SER A 164 22.36 -22.22 35.56
N CYS A 165 22.78 -22.66 34.37
CA CYS A 165 23.69 -23.80 34.24
C CYS A 165 25.13 -23.48 34.70
N ALA A 166 25.54 -22.22 34.67
CA ALA A 166 26.86 -21.80 35.16
C ALA A 166 26.91 -21.82 36.70
N ASP A 167 25.83 -21.42 37.36
CA ASP A 167 25.75 -21.44 38.83
C ASP A 167 25.84 -22.86 39.43
N ASP A 168 25.27 -23.86 38.75
CA ASP A 168 25.35 -25.27 39.17
C ASP A 168 26.79 -25.83 39.17
N VAL A 169 27.66 -25.30 38.29
CA VAL A 169 29.08 -25.68 38.18
C VAL A 169 29.92 -24.98 39.25
N VAL A 170 29.58 -23.74 39.61
CA VAL A 170 30.30 -22.97 40.64
C VAL A 170 29.90 -23.44 42.06
N GLY A 171 28.63 -23.80 42.28
CA GLY A 171 28.13 -24.29 43.56
C GLY A 171 28.67 -25.67 44.00
N THR A 172 29.20 -26.46 43.07
CA THR A 172 29.85 -27.76 43.36
C THR A 172 31.36 -27.66 43.57
N GLY A 173 31.96 -26.47 43.43
CA GLY A 173 33.40 -26.24 43.58
C GLY A 173 33.93 -26.20 45.02
N ALA A 174 33.06 -26.27 46.04
CA ALA A 174 33.48 -26.28 47.45
C ALA A 174 33.72 -27.69 48.03
N GLY A 175 33.51 -28.76 47.26
CA GLY A 175 33.79 -30.10 47.76
C GLY A 175 33.62 -31.20 46.70
N SER A 176 34.68 -31.50 45.96
CA SER A 176 35.04 -32.87 45.55
C SER A 176 36.24 -32.82 44.59
N VAL A 177 37.43 -33.04 45.15
CA VAL A 177 38.61 -33.47 44.39
C VAL A 177 38.40 -34.92 44.02
N THR A 178 37.96 -35.21 42.79
CA THR A 178 38.47 -36.28 41.90
C THR A 178 37.56 -36.48 40.68
N GLY A 179 38.14 -36.30 39.49
CA GLY A 179 37.81 -37.07 38.29
C GLY A 179 36.43 -36.91 37.68
N SER A 180 36.19 -35.84 36.93
CA SER A 180 35.38 -35.94 35.71
C SER A 180 35.63 -34.74 34.83
N ALA A 181 36.38 -34.95 33.75
CA ALA A 181 36.51 -33.99 32.64
C ALA A 181 35.14 -33.81 31.97
N LYS A 182 34.29 -32.94 32.54
CA LYS A 182 33.19 -32.36 31.78
C LYS A 182 33.77 -31.18 31.02
N SER A 183 34.11 -31.45 29.77
CA SER A 183 34.45 -30.45 28.76
C SER A 183 33.42 -29.32 28.81
N SER A 184 33.83 -28.17 29.35
CA SER A 184 33.11 -26.91 29.21
C SER A 184 33.01 -26.62 27.71
N LEU A 185 31.84 -26.89 27.12
CA LEU A 185 31.56 -26.67 25.70
C LEU A 185 31.51 -25.18 25.32
N LEU A 186 31.77 -24.28 26.27
CA LEU A 186 31.79 -22.84 26.07
C LEU A 186 33.22 -22.32 26.30
N PRO A 187 33.75 -21.47 25.41
CA PRO A 187 35.05 -20.84 25.62
C PRO A 187 35.03 -19.99 26.91
N ALA A 188 36.11 -19.99 27.69
CA ALA A 188 36.23 -19.30 28.98
C ALA A 188 35.81 -17.80 28.96
N ALA A 189 35.90 -17.15 27.80
CA ALA A 189 35.41 -15.78 27.59
C ALA A 189 33.89 -15.63 27.79
N VAL A 190 33.12 -16.69 27.54
CA VAL A 190 31.65 -16.70 27.64
C VAL A 190 31.21 -16.84 29.11
N GLU A 191 31.92 -17.64 29.92
CA GLU A 191 31.66 -17.76 31.36
C GLU A 191 31.87 -16.43 32.12
N VAL A 192 32.89 -15.65 31.75
CA VAL A 192 33.15 -14.33 32.36
C VAL A 192 32.03 -13.34 32.05
N ILE A 193 31.46 -13.38 30.84
CA ILE A 193 30.37 -12.49 30.46
C ILE A 193 29.07 -12.89 31.17
N PHE A 194 28.79 -14.19 31.32
CA PHE A 194 27.57 -14.66 31.97
C PHE A 194 27.59 -14.50 33.49
N SER A 195 28.74 -14.64 34.16
CA SER A 195 28.79 -14.50 35.63
C SER A 195 28.57 -13.07 36.13
N TRP A 196 28.70 -12.07 35.24
CA TRP A 196 28.45 -10.66 35.55
C TRP A 196 27.00 -10.21 35.31
N ILE A 197 26.20 -11.01 34.62
CA ILE A 197 24.84 -10.61 34.22
C ILE A 197 23.84 -11.22 35.21
N ASP A 198 23.39 -10.40 36.16
CA ASP A 198 22.22 -10.72 36.99
C ASP A 198 21.02 -11.00 36.07
N TRP A 199 20.32 -12.10 36.30
CA TRP A 199 19.10 -12.48 35.57
C TRP A 199 18.06 -11.35 35.55
N ARG A 200 18.05 -10.49 36.57
CA ARG A 200 17.20 -9.29 36.64
C ARG A 200 17.56 -8.26 35.56
N VAL A 201 18.85 -8.08 35.29
CA VAL A 201 19.35 -7.16 34.25
C VAL A 201 19.02 -7.73 32.87
N ALA A 202 19.25 -9.03 32.65
CA ALA A 202 18.87 -9.70 31.41
C ALA A 202 17.36 -9.62 31.14
N GLY A 203 16.53 -9.89 32.16
CA GLY A 203 15.08 -9.75 32.09
C GLY A 203 14.64 -8.29 31.84
N GLY A 204 15.29 -7.32 32.47
CA GLY A 204 15.03 -5.89 32.27
C GLY A 204 15.32 -5.43 30.84
N ILE A 205 16.47 -5.82 30.28
CA ILE A 205 16.85 -5.49 28.89
C ILE A 205 15.89 -6.19 27.91
N GLY A 206 15.59 -7.46 28.12
CA GLY A 206 14.65 -8.22 27.29
C GLY A 206 13.24 -7.60 27.30
N GLY A 207 12.76 -7.20 28.49
CA GLY A 207 11.48 -6.52 28.66
C GLY A 207 11.42 -5.16 27.94
N ALA A 208 12.48 -4.34 28.08
CA ALA A 208 12.56 -3.06 27.38
C ALA A 208 12.60 -3.23 25.85
N ALA A 209 13.36 -4.20 25.36
CA ALA A 209 13.45 -4.51 23.94
C ALA A 209 12.09 -5.00 23.37
N LEU A 210 11.36 -5.83 24.12
CA LEU A 210 10.01 -6.25 23.76
C LEU A 210 9.04 -5.06 23.72
N ALA A 211 9.09 -4.14 24.69
CA ALA A 211 8.24 -2.96 24.70
C ALA A 211 8.49 -2.07 23.46
N VAL A 212 9.75 -1.86 23.09
CA VAL A 212 10.10 -1.13 21.85
C VAL A 212 9.57 -1.86 20.61
N ALA A 213 9.71 -3.17 20.55
CA ALA A 213 9.21 -3.98 19.44
C ALA A 213 7.67 -3.96 19.35
N GLN A 214 6.96 -3.91 20.48
CA GLN A 214 5.50 -3.74 20.53
C GLN A 214 5.07 -2.37 19.99
N VAL A 215 5.74 -1.28 20.40
CA VAL A 215 5.46 0.06 19.86
C VAL A 215 5.75 0.12 18.35
N TRP A 216 6.82 -0.54 17.91
CA TRP A 216 7.15 -0.64 16.50
C TRP A 216 6.09 -1.42 15.70
N LEU A 217 5.63 -2.56 16.21
CA LEU A 217 4.51 -3.32 15.64
C LEU A 217 3.27 -2.45 15.57
N TYR A 218 2.89 -1.81 16.67
CA TYR A 218 1.72 -0.96 16.75
C TYR A 218 1.76 0.14 15.69
N ARG A 219 2.86 0.90 15.61
CA ARG A 219 3.03 1.95 14.59
C ARG A 219 2.98 1.42 13.16
N ARG A 220 3.36 0.17 12.93
CA ARG A 220 3.29 -0.46 11.61
C ARG A 220 1.88 -0.90 11.25
N LEU A 221 1.11 -1.35 12.24
CA LEU A 221 -0.29 -1.77 12.09
C LEU A 221 -1.26 -0.59 11.98
N THR A 222 -0.97 0.53 12.64
CA THR A 222 -1.82 1.73 12.61
C THR A 222 -1.44 2.73 11.50
N ARG A 223 -0.67 2.31 10.49
CA ARG A 223 -0.37 3.19 9.37
C ARG A 223 -1.67 3.51 8.60
N PRO A 224 -1.87 4.77 8.18
CA PRO A 224 -3.02 5.09 7.36
C PRO A 224 -3.00 4.28 6.06
N PRO A 225 -4.17 4.04 5.44
CA PRO A 225 -4.25 3.35 4.16
C PRO A 225 -3.40 4.08 3.13
N VAL A 226 -2.58 3.31 2.40
CA VAL A 226 -1.68 3.84 1.37
C VAL A 226 -2.36 3.85 0.00
N ARG A 227 -3.38 3.00 -0.18
CA ARG A 227 -4.03 2.77 -1.47
C ARG A 227 -5.52 2.53 -1.29
N LEU A 228 -6.31 3.15 -2.16
CA LEU A 228 -7.73 2.85 -2.34
C LEU A 228 -7.88 2.06 -3.64
N GLU A 229 -8.67 1.00 -3.61
CA GLU A 229 -8.85 0.12 -4.76
C GLU A 229 -10.33 -0.11 -5.05
N LEU A 230 -10.68 -0.15 -6.33
CA LEU A 230 -12.00 -0.51 -6.83
C LEU A 230 -11.88 -1.84 -7.57
N PHE A 231 -12.67 -2.80 -7.14
CA PHE A 231 -12.76 -4.13 -7.77
C PHE A 231 -14.18 -4.40 -8.24
N PRO A 232 -14.37 -5.12 -9.36
CA PRO A 232 -15.68 -5.56 -9.78
C PRO A 232 -16.28 -6.46 -8.72
N ARG A 233 -17.59 -6.32 -8.49
CA ARG A 233 -18.38 -7.27 -7.69
C ARG A 233 -18.42 -8.65 -8.32
#